data_AF-A0A2X3A616-F1
#
_entry.id   AF-A0A2X3A616-F1
#
_cell.length_a   1.000
_cell.length_b   1.000
_cell.length_c   1.000
_cell.angle_alpha   90.00
_cell.angle_beta   90.00
_cell.angle_gamma   90.00
#
_symmetry.space_group_name_H-M   'P 1'
#
loop_
_entity.id
_entity.type
_entity.pdbx_description
1 polymer ?
#
loop_
_entity_poly.entity_id
_entity_poly.type
_entity_poly.pdbx_seq_one_letter_code
_entity_poly.pdbx_strand_id
1 'polypeptide(L)'
;MQLEIYDFFETYIFIRKYVDKIQDRIREIFIGNEEITIEKSAFDDYDRENGYLEEIEEENIYDNYLNIIDKIIHYSIKNFNNSLEATLNMNILDLLDYIEFSINQRNEEEIE
;
A
#
# COMPACT_ATOMS: atom_id res chain seq x y z
N MET A 1 28.54 -14.28 16.65
CA MET A 1 27.80 -13.11 17.13
C MET A 1 26.56 -13.64 17.81
N GLN A 2 26.45 -13.49 19.13
CA GLN A 2 25.30 -13.96 19.89
C GLN A 2 24.32 -12.80 19.93
N LEU A 3 23.15 -12.97 19.31
CA LEU A 3 22.08 -11.97 19.32
C LEU A 3 21.39 -12.04 20.67
N GLU A 4 21.36 -10.92 21.38
CA GLU A 4 20.64 -10.82 22.63
C GLU A 4 19.13 -10.66 22.36
N ILE A 5 18.31 -11.02 23.35
CA ILE A 5 16.84 -10.84 23.27
C ILE A 5 16.50 -9.36 22.97
N TYR A 6 17.29 -8.43 23.51
CA TYR A 6 17.15 -7.01 23.25
C TYR A 6 17.35 -6.66 21.76
N ASP A 7 18.36 -7.23 21.11
CA ASP A 7 18.65 -6.99 19.68
C ASP A 7 17.49 -7.45 18.80
N PHE A 8 16.83 -8.55 19.19
CA PHE A 8 15.64 -9.04 18.49
C PHE A 8 14.48 -8.06 18.59
N PHE A 9 14.19 -7.53 19.78
CA PHE A 9 13.11 -6.57 19.98
C PHE A 9 13.38 -5.25 19.25
N GLU A 10 14.61 -4.72 19.32
CA GLU A 10 15.00 -3.52 18.57
C GLU A 10 14.84 -3.72 17.07
N THR A 11 15.29 -4.87 16.54
CA THR A 11 15.12 -5.20 15.12
C THR A 11 13.65 -5.26 14.72
N TYR A 12 12.80 -5.90 15.52
CA TYR A 12 11.36 -5.94 15.28
C TYR A 12 10.72 -4.55 15.27
N ILE A 13 11.07 -3.69 16.23
CA ILE A 13 10.58 -2.31 16.30
C ILE A 13 11.03 -1.51 15.07
N PHE A 14 12.28 -1.70 14.64
CA PHE A 14 12.81 -1.03 13.47
C PHE A 14 12.08 -1.45 12.18
N ILE A 15 11.84 -2.76 12.00
CA ILE A 15 11.07 -3.29 10.87
C ILE A 15 9.65 -2.72 10.89
N ARG A 16 8.96 -2.74 12.04
CA ARG A 16 7.62 -2.17 12.19
C ARG A 16 7.56 -0.71 11.76
N LYS A 17 8.46 0.13 12.31
CA LYS A 17 8.54 1.56 11.94
C LYS A 17 8.79 1.77 10.45
N TYR A 18 9.60 0.90 9.84
CA TYR A 18 9.87 1.00 8.41
C TYR A 18 8.65 0.62 7.56
N VAL A 19 7.94 -0.44 7.94
CA VAL A 19 6.67 -0.84 7.28
C VAL A 19 5.61 0.25 7.44
N ASP A 20 5.46 0.82 8.63
CA ASP A 20 4.51 1.91 8.88
C ASP A 20 4.82 3.12 7.98
N LYS A 21 6.10 3.49 7.86
CA LYS A 21 6.54 4.57 6.97
C LYS A 21 6.19 4.31 5.50
N ILE A 22 6.33 3.07 5.03
CA ILE A 22 5.95 2.70 3.65
C ILE A 22 4.44 2.85 3.47
N GLN A 23 3.66 2.35 4.43
CA GLN A 23 2.20 2.44 4.39
C GLN A 23 1.74 3.90 4.34
N ASP A 24 2.33 4.78 5.15
CA ASP A 24 2.00 6.19 5.15
C ASP A 24 2.29 6.84 3.79
N ARG A 25 3.46 6.58 3.18
CA ARG A 25 3.75 7.08 1.82
C ARG A 25 2.79 6.55 0.76
N ILE A 26 2.40 5.28 0.82
CA ILE A 26 1.41 4.71 -0.10
C ILE A 26 0.08 5.46 0.03
N ARG A 27 -0.37 5.73 1.26
CA ARG A 27 -1.62 6.48 1.50
C ARG A 27 -1.53 7.90 0.95
N GLU A 28 -0.42 8.60 1.21
CA GLU A 28 -0.18 9.95 0.71
C GLU A 28 -0.30 10.02 -0.83
N ILE A 29 0.27 9.06 -1.55
CA ILE A 29 0.31 9.06 -3.02
C ILE A 29 -1.03 8.64 -3.64
N PHE A 30 -1.67 7.59 -3.12
CA PHE A 30 -2.80 6.95 -3.81
C PHE A 30 -4.18 7.28 -3.25
N ILE A 31 -4.26 7.76 -2.01
CA ILE A 31 -5.52 8.10 -1.33
C ILE A 31 -5.60 9.61 -1.09
N GLY A 32 -4.46 10.25 -0.82
CA GLY A 32 -4.40 11.65 -0.42
C GLY A 32 -4.86 11.87 1.04
N ASN A 33 -5.15 13.13 1.40
CA ASN A 33 -5.60 13.51 2.74
C ASN A 33 -7.12 13.30 2.96
N GLU A 34 -7.82 12.66 2.04
CA GLU A 34 -9.25 12.41 2.20
C GLU A 34 -9.46 11.21 3.16
N GLU A 35 -10.12 11.47 4.29
CA GLU A 35 -10.59 10.39 5.17
C GLU A 35 -11.52 9.49 4.36
N ILE A 36 -11.16 8.22 4.20
CA ILE A 36 -12.06 7.20 3.68
C ILE A 36 -13.16 6.99 4.73
N THR A 37 -14.20 7.80 4.69
CA THR A 37 -15.48 7.44 5.29
C THR A 37 -16.05 6.30 4.46
N ILE A 38 -15.92 5.07 4.96
CA ILE A 38 -16.71 3.96 4.47
C ILE A 38 -18.16 4.30 4.81
N GLU A 39 -18.89 4.90 3.86
CA GLU A 39 -20.32 5.14 4.03
C GLU A 39 -20.99 3.78 4.22
N LYS A 40 -21.51 3.52 5.42
CA LYS A 40 -22.41 2.40 5.65
C LYS A 40 -23.63 2.60 4.76
N SER A 41 -23.88 1.64 3.87
CA SER A 41 -25.07 1.66 3.04
C SER A 41 -26.30 1.49 3.94
N ALA A 42 -27.36 2.26 3.67
CA ALA A 42 -28.64 2.12 4.38
C ALA A 42 -29.28 0.73 4.20
N PHE A 43 -28.73 -0.10 3.30
CA PHE A 43 -29.16 -1.48 3.04
C PHE A 43 -28.28 -2.54 3.73
N ASP A 44 -27.15 -2.16 4.35
CA ASP A 44 -26.21 -3.10 4.98
C ASP A 44 -26.87 -3.96 6.07
N ASP A 45 -27.79 -3.38 6.83
CA ASP A 45 -28.50 -4.10 7.90
C ASP A 45 -29.56 -5.06 7.34
N TYR A 46 -30.22 -4.70 6.23
CA TYR A 46 -31.19 -5.55 5.54
C TYR A 46 -30.52 -6.73 4.84
N ASP A 47 -29.38 -6.49 4.18
CA ASP A 47 -28.61 -7.53 3.48
C ASP A 47 -27.99 -8.52 4.47
N ARG A 48 -27.61 -8.07 5.68
CA ARG A 48 -27.09 -8.92 6.77
C ARG A 48 -28.18 -9.82 7.34
N GLU A 49 -29.38 -9.27 7.58
CA GLU A 49 -30.49 -10.02 8.14
C GLU A 49 -31.06 -11.06 7.16
N ASN A 50 -30.98 -10.79 5.86
CA ASN A 50 -31.45 -11.70 4.81
C ASN A 50 -30.36 -12.62 4.24
N GLY A 51 -29.12 -12.55 4.75
CA GLY A 51 -28.01 -13.40 4.32
C GLY A 51 -27.50 -13.12 2.91
N TYR A 52 -27.74 -11.91 2.37
CA TYR A 52 -27.19 -11.44 1.09
C TYR A 52 -25.78 -10.86 1.22
N LEU A 53 -25.37 -10.47 2.43
CA LEU A 53 -23.96 -10.27 2.75
C LEU A 53 -23.34 -11.65 2.96
N GLU A 54 -22.52 -12.10 2.00
CA GLU A 54 -21.48 -13.07 2.31
C GLU A 54 -20.70 -12.52 3.50
N GLU A 55 -20.38 -13.35 4.50
CA GLU A 55 -19.40 -12.95 5.52
C GLU A 55 -18.21 -12.42 4.74
N ILE A 56 -17.96 -11.12 4.86
CA ILE A 56 -16.74 -10.52 4.33
C ILE A 56 -15.66 -11.28 5.10
N GLU A 57 -15.08 -12.32 4.48
CA GLU A 57 -13.91 -12.98 5.03
C GLU A 57 -12.97 -11.83 5.35
N GLU A 58 -12.61 -11.68 6.64
CA GLU A 58 -11.68 -10.65 7.06
C GLU A 58 -10.43 -10.82 6.20
N GLU A 59 -10.34 -10.02 5.14
CA GLU A 59 -9.30 -10.17 4.13
C GLU A 59 -8.00 -10.04 4.90
N ASN A 60 -7.20 -11.09 4.90
CA ASN A 60 -5.99 -11.13 5.72
C ASN A 60 -5.15 -9.90 5.35
N ILE A 61 -4.92 -9.02 6.33
CA ILE A 61 -4.25 -7.74 6.14
C ILE A 61 -2.90 -7.93 5.42
N TYR A 62 -2.22 -9.06 5.64
CA TYR A 62 -0.97 -9.39 4.96
C TYR A 62 -1.14 -9.70 3.46
N ASP A 63 -2.24 -10.35 3.07
CA ASP A 63 -2.56 -10.60 1.66
C ASP A 63 -2.88 -9.29 0.94
N ASN A 64 -3.56 -8.36 1.63
CA ASN A 64 -3.81 -7.02 1.12
C ASN A 64 -2.49 -6.25 0.90
N TYR A 65 -1.58 -6.26 1.87
CA TYR A 65 -0.25 -5.66 1.72
C TYR A 65 0.52 -6.25 0.54
N LEU A 66 0.49 -7.57 0.38
CA LEU A 66 1.16 -8.24 -0.74
C LEU A 66 0.58 -7.78 -2.08
N ASN A 67 -0.75 -7.71 -2.19
CA ASN A 67 -1.44 -7.22 -3.38
C ASN A 67 -1.07 -5.77 -3.72
N ILE A 68 -0.97 -4.89 -2.71
CA ILE A 68 -0.56 -3.50 -2.91
C ILE A 68 0.87 -3.43 -3.45
N ILE A 69 1.81 -4.18 -2.86
CA ILE A 69 3.20 -4.21 -3.31
C ILE A 69 3.30 -4.75 -4.75
N ASP A 70 2.55 -5.79 -5.08
CA ASP A 70 2.54 -6.38 -6.42
C ASP A 70 2.05 -5.38 -7.47
N LYS A 71 0.99 -4.62 -7.14
CA LYS A 71 0.50 -3.51 -7.98
C LYS A 71 1.53 -2.41 -8.16
N ILE A 72 2.27 -2.02 -7.12
CA ILE A 72 3.36 -1.03 -7.19
C ILE A 72 4.45 -1.51 -8.15
N ILE A 73 4.86 -2.77 -8.06
CA ILE A 73 5.89 -3.36 -8.92
C ILE A 73 5.41 -3.39 -10.37
N HIS A 74 4.20 -3.90 -10.62
CA HIS A 74 3.63 -3.97 -11.96
C HIS A 74 3.45 -2.59 -12.60
N TYR A 75 2.98 -1.62 -11.81
CA TYR A 75 2.89 -0.23 -12.24
C TYR A 75 4.27 0.29 -12.67
N SER A 76 5.29 0.05 -11.86
CA SER A 76 6.65 0.54 -12.11
C SER A 76 7.27 -0.05 -13.38
N ILE A 77 7.14 -1.37 -13.56
CA ILE A 77 7.60 -2.06 -14.78
C ILE A 77 6.90 -1.47 -16.02
N LYS A 78 5.58 -1.27 -15.94
CA LYS A 78 4.77 -0.80 -17.07
C LYS A 78 5.04 0.66 -17.43
N ASN A 79 5.14 1.55 -16.44
CA ASN A 79 5.22 2.99 -16.68
C ASN A 79 6.66 3.49 -16.85
N PHE A 80 7.65 2.83 -16.23
CA PHE A 80 9.06 3.25 -16.29
C PHE A 80 9.91 2.37 -17.19
N ASN A 81 9.33 1.34 -17.81
CA ASN A 81 10.03 0.36 -18.63
C ASN A 81 11.22 -0.30 -17.87
N ASN A 82 11.10 -0.41 -16.55
CA ASN A 82 12.08 -1.06 -15.69
C ASN A 82 11.96 -2.58 -15.79
N SER A 83 13.07 -3.30 -15.63
CA SER A 83 13.01 -4.74 -15.41
C SER A 83 12.46 -5.06 -14.01
N LEU A 84 11.90 -6.26 -13.83
CA LEU A 84 11.49 -6.75 -12.52
C LEU A 84 12.66 -6.71 -11.53
N GLU A 85 13.84 -7.17 -11.95
CA GLU A 85 15.06 -7.16 -11.12
C GLU A 85 15.46 -5.74 -10.71
N ALA A 86 15.45 -4.79 -11.63
CA ALA A 86 15.77 -3.40 -11.32
C ALA A 86 14.77 -2.79 -10.33
N THR A 87 13.48 -3.13 -10.48
CA THR A 87 12.41 -2.67 -9.59
C THR A 87 12.56 -3.27 -8.19
N LEU A 88 12.81 -4.58 -8.08
CA LEU A 88 12.97 -5.28 -6.79
C LEU A 88 14.24 -4.86 -6.02
N ASN A 89 15.28 -4.43 -6.72
CA ASN A 89 16.53 -3.96 -6.11
C ASN A 89 16.48 -2.48 -5.69
N MET A 90 15.42 -1.75 -6.02
CA MET A 90 15.26 -0.35 -5.63
C MET A 90 14.72 -0.25 -4.19
N ASN A 91 15.11 0.79 -3.45
CA ASN A 91 14.45 1.10 -2.19
C ASN A 91 12.98 1.45 -2.48
N ILE A 92 12.05 0.79 -1.79
CA ILE A 92 10.61 0.99 -2.00
C ILE A 92 10.16 2.44 -1.77
N LEU A 93 10.80 3.20 -0.87
CA LEU A 93 10.47 4.61 -0.67
C LEU A 93 10.91 5.45 -1.87
N ASP A 94 12.09 5.19 -2.43
CA ASP A 94 12.56 5.87 -3.65
C ASP A 94 11.65 5.50 -4.84
N LEU A 95 11.24 4.23 -4.93
CA LEU A 95 10.30 3.78 -5.97
C LEU A 95 8.97 4.52 -5.87
N LEU A 96 8.45 4.70 -4.66
CA LEU A 96 7.24 5.47 -4.40
C LEU A 96 7.42 6.95 -4.77
N ASP A 97 8.56 7.57 -4.47
CA ASP A 97 8.87 8.95 -4.87
C ASP A 97 8.86 9.09 -6.42
N TYR A 98 9.41 8.12 -7.15
CA TYR A 98 9.33 8.10 -8.63
C TYR A 98 7.90 7.97 -9.14
N ILE A 99 7.09 7.15 -8.48
CA ILE A 99 5.66 6.99 -8.83
C ILE A 99 4.91 8.29 -8.61
N GLU A 100 5.09 8.93 -7.46
CA GLU A 100 4.50 10.23 -7.13
C GLU A 100 4.85 11.28 -8.18
N PHE A 101 6.14 11.42 -8.51
CA PHE A 101 6.61 12.36 -9.54
C PHE A 101 5.93 12.11 -10.89
N SER A 102 5.82 10.85 -11.32
CA SER A 102 5.18 10.48 -12.58
C SER A 102 3.68 10.75 -12.60
N ILE A 103 2.99 10.55 -11.49
CA ILE A 103 1.56 10.87 -11.37
C ILE A 103 1.37 12.38 -11.47
N ASN A 104 2.15 13.16 -10.72
CA ASN A 104 2.06 14.62 -10.71
C ASN A 104 2.35 15.23 -12.10
N GLN A 105 3.38 14.75 -12.80
CA GLN A 105 3.69 15.22 -14.15
C GLN A 105 2.51 15.02 -15.13
N ARG A 106 1.85 13.85 -15.11
CA ARG A 106 0.69 13.60 -15.99
C ARG A 106 -0.50 14.48 -15.63
N ASN A 107 -0.73 14.72 -14.34
CA ASN A 107 -1.80 15.62 -13.89
C ASN A 107 -1.54 17.06 -14.35
N GLU A 108 -0.28 17.51 -14.36
CA GLU A 108 0.08 18.84 -14.89
C GLU A 108 -0.13 18.93 -16.41
N GLU A 109 0.24 17.90 -17.17
CA GLU A 109 0.01 17.84 -18.62
C GLU A 109 -1.47 17.80 -19.02
N GLU A 110 -2.36 17.27 -18.18
CA GLU A 110 -3.81 17.24 -18.44
C GLU A 110 -4.52 18.59 -18.18
N ILE A 111 -3.85 19.52 -17.50
CA ILE A 111 -4.40 20.85 -17.15
C ILE A 111 -4.01 21.92 -18.18
N GLU A 112 -3.01 21.67 -19.04
CA GLU A 112 -2.62 22.54 -20.18
C GLU A 112 -3.39 22.25 -21.47
#